data_AF-A0A8J7QPA1-F1
#
_entry.id   AF-A0A8J7QPA1-F1
#
_cell.length_a   1.000
_cell.length_b   1.000
_cell.length_c   1.000
_cell.angle_alpha   90.00
_cell.angle_beta   90.00
_cell.angle_gamma   90.00
#
_symmetry.space_group_name_H-M   'P 1'
#
loop_
_entity.id
_entity.type
_entity.pdbx_description
1 polymer ?
#
loop_
_entity_poly.entity_id
_entity_poly.type
_entity_poly.pdbx_seq_one_letter_code
_entity_poly.pdbx_strand_id
1 'polypeptide(L)'
;MRLLRHILFILTAMTIAVSATAQQSSSSSVVRKGGRDSKKENTEKSARVTDRMQQFFNEPERSDADAQWMKIVYRQIDLDKVKNAPLYYPEEVIDGQENLFRIILRLLADGELNAYEYLDGREVFTDQYKVNVRDMLGRFHILYTEAKGSTEKKPRFAIEESDVPANEVLSYYLLERWEVDKRSNRMRTTVEAICPVLHRSGDFGGEAIKYPMFWMKMDALRPYLTQQSIFIDDDNNLAKYNYDDFFQLALYEGDIYKTRNLRNKSMMQLYPDPDSLKHAQDSIQNYLVNYEKKMWVPTREEIIAQREERERLASGDTIATREDNAEVKKSAARSSRARKATKTKAPKKVKEAKPKSSPSSSATRSVRRRK
;
A
#
# COMPACT_ATOMS: atom_id res chain seq x y z
N MET A 1 -70.43 -22.98 39.95
CA MET A 1 -70.09 -21.73 39.22
C MET A 1 -69.01 -20.87 39.91
N ARG A 2 -68.94 -20.76 41.26
CA ARG A 2 -67.89 -19.96 41.93
C ARG A 2 -66.49 -20.61 41.96
N LEU A 3 -66.41 -21.93 42.13
CA LEU A 3 -65.14 -22.68 42.14
C LEU A 3 -64.41 -22.68 40.79
N LEU A 4 -65.14 -22.83 39.67
CA LEU A 4 -64.55 -22.80 38.32
C LEU A 4 -63.90 -21.44 37.99
N ARG A 5 -64.47 -20.33 38.49
CA ARG A 5 -63.90 -18.99 38.32
C ARG A 5 -62.58 -18.79 39.07
N HIS A 6 -62.42 -19.42 40.23
CA HIS A 6 -61.18 -19.33 41.01
C HIS A 6 -60.08 -20.21 40.40
N ILE A 7 -60.44 -21.38 39.87
CA ILE A 7 -59.50 -22.26 39.15
C ILE A 7 -59.02 -21.58 37.86
N LEU A 8 -59.92 -20.91 37.11
CA LEU A 8 -59.55 -20.17 35.92
C LEU A 8 -58.61 -18.99 36.24
N PHE A 9 -58.82 -18.30 37.36
CA PHE A 9 -57.98 -17.18 37.80
C PHE A 9 -56.60 -17.62 38.29
N ILE A 10 -56.51 -18.79 38.94
CA ILE A 10 -55.25 -19.37 39.37
C ILE A 10 -54.46 -19.88 38.15
N LEU A 11 -55.13 -20.46 37.16
CA LEU A 11 -54.50 -20.93 35.92
C LEU A 11 -53.94 -19.77 35.09
N THR A 12 -54.64 -18.63 35.03
CA THR A 12 -54.15 -17.42 34.35
C THR A 12 -53.06 -16.69 35.13
N ALA A 13 -53.07 -16.73 36.47
CA ALA A 13 -51.97 -16.19 37.27
C ALA A 13 -50.70 -17.05 37.16
N MET A 14 -50.84 -18.37 37.00
CA MET A 14 -49.70 -19.29 36.87
C MET A 14 -49.04 -19.20 35.48
N THR A 15 -49.77 -18.86 34.42
CA THR A 15 -49.19 -18.62 33.08
C THR A 15 -48.46 -17.29 32.97
N ILE A 16 -48.85 -16.28 33.75
CA ILE A 16 -48.15 -14.98 33.79
C ILE A 16 -46.85 -15.07 34.61
N ALA A 17 -46.78 -15.93 35.63
CA ALA A 17 -45.59 -16.10 36.47
C ALA A 17 -44.42 -16.83 35.78
N VAL A 18 -44.66 -17.67 34.76
CA VAL A 18 -43.60 -18.38 34.02
C VAL A 18 -42.86 -17.48 33.02
N SER A 19 -43.39 -16.28 32.73
CA SER A 19 -42.75 -15.32 31.81
C SER A 19 -41.73 -14.40 32.51
N ALA A 20 -41.52 -14.53 33.82
CA ALA A 20 -40.74 -13.59 34.64
C ALA A 20 -39.35 -14.08 35.08
N THR A 21 -38.88 -15.25 34.64
CA THR A 21 -37.50 -15.70 34.91
C THR A 21 -36.76 -16.07 33.62
N ALA A 22 -36.38 -15.06 32.84
CA ALA A 22 -35.36 -15.19 31.80
C ALA A 22 -34.67 -13.84 31.54
N GLN A 23 -33.99 -13.30 32.55
CA GLN A 23 -32.94 -12.29 32.37
C GLN A 23 -31.62 -12.90 32.83
N GLN A 24 -30.92 -13.55 31.91
CA GLN A 24 -29.47 -13.67 31.98
C GLN A 24 -28.91 -12.95 30.75
N SER A 25 -28.35 -11.78 31.03
CA SER A 25 -27.72 -10.88 30.08
C SER A 25 -26.44 -11.48 29.53
N SER A 26 -26.51 -12.04 28.32
CA SER A 26 -25.35 -12.20 27.45
C SER A 26 -25.47 -11.19 26.31
N SER A 27 -24.61 -10.18 26.34
CA SER A 27 -24.46 -9.16 25.30
C SER A 27 -23.96 -9.79 23.99
N SER A 28 -24.88 -10.18 23.12
CA SER A 28 -24.62 -10.33 21.69
C SER A 28 -25.71 -9.58 20.93
N SER A 29 -25.33 -8.44 20.37
CA SER A 29 -26.21 -7.64 19.51
C SER A 29 -26.45 -8.41 18.21
N VAL A 30 -27.50 -9.24 18.20
CA VAL A 30 -28.05 -9.85 16.98
C VAL A 30 -28.81 -8.77 16.23
N VAL A 31 -28.26 -8.33 15.09
CA VAL A 31 -28.93 -7.45 14.13
C VAL A 31 -30.16 -8.18 13.59
N ARG A 32 -31.36 -7.67 13.90
CA ARG A 32 -32.61 -8.15 13.28
C ARG A 32 -32.65 -7.66 11.83
N LYS A 33 -32.48 -8.59 10.88
CA LYS A 33 -32.78 -8.37 9.46
C LYS A 33 -34.30 -8.19 9.32
N GLY A 34 -34.76 -6.95 9.28
CA GLY A 34 -36.13 -6.61 8.95
C GLY A 34 -36.43 -7.08 7.53
N GLY A 35 -37.41 -7.97 7.38
CA GLY A 35 -37.96 -8.36 6.09
C GLY A 35 -38.61 -7.15 5.42
N ARG A 36 -38.02 -6.70 4.33
CA ARG A 36 -38.68 -5.87 3.33
C ARG A 36 -38.50 -6.58 1.99
N ASP A 37 -39.57 -7.24 1.56
CA ASP A 37 -39.79 -7.59 0.16
C ASP A 37 -39.85 -6.29 -0.65
N SER A 38 -38.69 -5.82 -1.12
CA SER A 38 -38.62 -4.88 -2.23
C SER A 38 -38.27 -5.67 -3.47
N LYS A 39 -39.34 -6.08 -4.16
CA LYS A 39 -39.49 -6.21 -5.61
C LYS A 39 -38.18 -6.00 -6.38
N LYS A 40 -37.67 -7.10 -6.95
CA LYS A 40 -36.64 -7.12 -8.00
C LYS A 40 -37.00 -6.09 -9.08
N GLU A 41 -36.20 -5.03 -9.16
CA GLU A 41 -36.10 -4.21 -10.35
C GLU A 41 -34.63 -4.13 -10.73
N ASN A 42 -34.39 -4.57 -11.96
CA ASN A 42 -33.11 -4.82 -12.56
C ASN A 42 -32.45 -3.48 -12.91
N THR A 43 -31.36 -3.10 -12.25
CA THR A 43 -30.31 -2.27 -12.86
C THR A 43 -29.02 -2.49 -12.08
N GLU A 44 -28.01 -3.01 -12.76
CA GLU A 44 -26.60 -3.05 -12.38
C GLU A 44 -26.12 -1.62 -12.10
N LYS A 45 -26.40 -1.11 -10.90
CA LYS A 45 -25.75 0.09 -10.38
C LYS A 45 -24.66 -0.41 -9.47
N SER A 46 -23.41 -0.13 -9.85
CA SER A 46 -22.24 -0.20 -8.99
C SER A 46 -22.62 0.16 -7.55
N ALA A 47 -22.24 -0.70 -6.62
CA ALA A 47 -22.65 -0.61 -5.22
C ALA A 47 -22.42 0.83 -4.71
N ARG A 48 -23.48 1.58 -4.43
CA ARG A 48 -23.33 2.98 -4.04
C ARG A 48 -22.56 3.06 -2.73
N VAL A 49 -21.53 3.90 -2.70
CA VAL A 49 -20.74 4.17 -1.51
C VAL A 49 -21.66 4.66 -0.40
N THR A 50 -21.65 3.99 0.76
CA THR A 50 -22.50 4.36 1.89
C THR A 50 -21.84 5.45 2.73
N ASP A 51 -22.64 6.32 3.37
CA ASP A 51 -22.13 7.40 4.24
C ASP A 51 -21.22 6.85 5.35
N ARG A 52 -21.54 5.67 5.90
CA ARG A 52 -20.72 5.01 6.91
C ARG A 52 -19.34 4.64 6.37
N MET A 53 -19.26 4.20 5.11
CA MET A 53 -18.00 3.87 4.47
C MET A 53 -17.18 5.14 4.19
N GLN A 54 -17.81 6.20 3.70
CA GLN A 54 -17.13 7.50 3.53
C GLN A 54 -16.58 8.02 4.85
N GLN A 55 -17.36 7.95 5.93
CA GLN A 55 -16.90 8.36 7.27
C GLN A 55 -15.72 7.54 7.79
N PHE A 56 -15.67 6.24 7.48
CA PHE A 56 -14.55 5.38 7.87
C PHE A 56 -13.25 5.79 7.16
N PHE A 57 -13.32 6.11 5.87
CA PHE A 57 -12.14 6.52 5.09
C PHE A 57 -11.77 8.00 5.25
N ASN A 58 -12.73 8.86 5.59
CA ASN A 58 -12.52 10.27 5.92
C ASN A 58 -12.02 10.48 7.36
N GLU A 59 -11.43 9.46 8.00
CA GLU A 59 -10.83 9.62 9.32
C GLU A 59 -9.80 10.76 9.27
N PRO A 60 -9.80 11.70 10.24
CA PRO A 60 -8.95 12.88 10.18
C PRO A 60 -7.49 12.45 9.98
N GLU A 61 -6.81 13.11 9.04
CA GLU A 61 -5.38 12.90 8.79
C GLU A 61 -4.67 12.81 10.14
N ARG A 62 -4.00 11.67 10.39
CA ARG A 62 -3.31 11.45 11.66
C ARG A 62 -2.40 12.63 11.90
N SER A 63 -2.58 13.29 13.05
CA SER A 63 -1.80 14.46 13.38
C SER A 63 -0.32 14.14 13.22
N ASP A 64 0.43 15.02 12.53
CA ASP A 64 1.88 14.94 12.39
C ASP A 64 2.60 14.81 13.75
N ALA A 65 1.93 15.14 14.85
CA ALA A 65 2.41 14.92 16.22
C ALA A 65 2.75 13.45 16.52
N ASP A 66 2.04 12.48 15.93
CA ASP A 66 2.26 11.05 16.15
C ASP A 66 3.40 10.50 15.26
N ALA A 67 3.84 11.24 14.24
CA ALA A 67 4.97 10.86 13.41
C ALA A 67 6.30 11.17 14.13
N GLN A 68 7.16 10.17 14.30
CA GLN A 68 8.52 10.37 14.80
C GLN A 68 9.44 10.89 13.71
N TRP A 69 9.24 10.37 12.51
CA TRP A 69 9.98 10.72 11.32
C TRP A 69 9.04 10.60 10.12
N MET A 70 9.19 11.52 9.17
CA MET A 70 8.40 11.53 7.94
C MET A 70 9.24 11.90 6.74
N LYS A 71 8.91 11.33 5.59
CA LYS A 71 9.45 11.72 4.29
C LYS A 71 8.37 11.60 3.23
N ILE A 72 8.24 12.64 2.41
CA ILE A 72 7.29 12.68 1.30
C ILE A 72 8.06 12.54 -0.01
N VAL A 73 7.60 11.62 -0.83
CA VAL A 73 8.25 11.18 -2.06
C VAL A 73 7.21 11.14 -3.17
N TYR A 74 7.60 11.55 -4.37
CA TYR A 74 6.76 11.44 -5.54
C TYR A 74 7.28 10.29 -6.39
N ARG A 75 6.40 9.32 -6.64
CA ARG A 75 6.73 8.12 -7.41
C ARG A 75 5.99 8.15 -8.73
N GLN A 76 6.70 7.84 -9.81
CA GLN A 76 6.09 7.56 -11.10
C GLN A 76 5.89 6.05 -11.22
N ILE A 77 4.64 5.64 -11.30
CA ILE A 77 4.22 4.28 -11.62
C ILE A 77 4.07 4.20 -13.13
N ASP A 78 4.74 3.22 -13.71
CA ASP A 78 4.67 2.91 -15.14
C ASP A 78 3.79 1.68 -15.36
N LEU A 79 2.76 1.80 -16.20
CA LEU A 79 1.76 0.75 -16.38
C LEU A 79 2.25 -0.40 -17.27
N ASP A 80 3.33 -0.19 -18.03
CA ASP A 80 3.98 -1.24 -18.82
C ASP A 80 4.65 -2.30 -17.93
N LYS A 81 4.91 -1.99 -16.65
CA LYS A 81 5.48 -2.95 -15.69
C LYS A 81 4.41 -3.94 -15.23
N VAL A 82 4.75 -5.23 -15.24
CA VAL A 82 3.84 -6.34 -14.87
C VAL A 82 3.16 -6.13 -13.51
N LYS A 83 3.88 -5.69 -12.47
CA LYS A 83 3.29 -5.45 -11.14
C LYS A 83 2.20 -4.36 -11.13
N ASN A 84 2.20 -3.47 -12.11
CA ASN A 84 1.25 -2.37 -12.22
C ASN A 84 0.15 -2.65 -13.24
N ALA A 85 0.22 -3.77 -13.97
CA ALA A 85 -0.80 -4.21 -14.91
C ALA A 85 -2.24 -4.16 -14.37
N PRO A 86 -2.51 -4.46 -13.08
CA PRO A 86 -3.88 -4.38 -12.53
C PRO A 86 -4.49 -2.97 -12.59
N LEU A 87 -3.67 -1.92 -12.69
CA LEU A 87 -4.14 -0.54 -12.79
C LEU A 87 -4.59 -0.17 -14.21
N TYR A 88 -4.09 -0.88 -15.23
CA TYR A 88 -4.36 -0.62 -16.64
C TYR A 88 -5.44 -1.54 -17.21
N TYR A 89 -5.39 -2.83 -16.86
CA TYR A 89 -6.34 -3.82 -17.36
C TYR A 89 -7.58 -3.95 -16.47
N PRO A 90 -8.76 -4.24 -17.04
CA PRO A 90 -9.01 -4.42 -18.48
C PRO A 90 -9.07 -3.08 -19.24
N GLU A 91 -8.64 -3.08 -20.51
CA GLU A 91 -8.63 -1.86 -21.35
C GLU A 91 -10.04 -1.36 -21.65
N GLU A 92 -10.95 -2.30 -21.90
CA GLU A 92 -12.40 -2.09 -22.04
C GLU A 92 -13.12 -2.65 -20.82
N VAL A 93 -14.33 -2.17 -20.54
CA VAL A 93 -15.11 -2.66 -19.40
C VAL A 93 -15.61 -4.07 -19.70
N ILE A 94 -15.16 -5.05 -18.90
CA ILE A 94 -15.54 -6.47 -19.04
C ILE A 94 -16.18 -6.91 -17.73
N ASP A 95 -17.40 -7.46 -17.80
CA ASP A 95 -18.14 -7.98 -16.63
C ASP A 95 -18.24 -6.97 -15.46
N GLY A 96 -18.34 -5.68 -15.78
CA GLY A 96 -18.38 -4.59 -14.79
C GLY A 96 -17.03 -4.29 -14.14
N GLN A 97 -15.95 -4.95 -14.56
CA GLN A 97 -14.60 -4.57 -14.20
C GLN A 97 -14.10 -3.46 -15.12
N GLU A 98 -13.64 -2.37 -14.50
CA GLU A 98 -13.08 -1.21 -15.19
C GLU A 98 -11.67 -0.93 -14.64
N ASN A 99 -10.81 -0.35 -15.49
CA ASN A 99 -9.49 0.08 -15.06
C ASN A 99 -9.56 1.28 -14.10
N LEU A 100 -8.44 1.56 -13.42
CA LEU A 100 -8.39 2.62 -12.42
C LEU A 100 -8.76 3.99 -13.02
N PHE A 101 -8.31 4.30 -14.23
CA PHE A 101 -8.58 5.60 -14.86
C PHE A 101 -10.08 5.79 -15.17
N ARG A 102 -10.76 4.76 -15.68
CA ARG A 102 -12.20 4.77 -15.96
C ARG A 102 -13.01 5.00 -14.68
N ILE A 103 -12.67 4.31 -13.59
CA ILE A 103 -13.29 4.54 -12.27
C ILE A 103 -13.16 6.01 -11.89
N ILE A 104 -11.94 6.54 -11.97
CA ILE A 104 -11.64 7.93 -11.60
C ILE A 104 -12.43 8.93 -12.44
N LEU A 105 -12.41 8.76 -13.77
CA LEU A 105 -13.05 9.66 -14.70
C LEU A 105 -14.58 9.65 -14.55
N ARG A 106 -15.17 8.46 -14.37
CA ARG A 106 -16.60 8.30 -14.10
C ARG A 106 -17.03 9.05 -12.84
N LEU A 107 -16.28 8.88 -11.74
CA LEU A 107 -16.57 9.54 -10.48
C LEU A 107 -16.41 11.07 -10.53
N LEU A 108 -15.47 11.56 -11.32
CA LEU A 108 -15.31 13.00 -11.58
C LEU A 108 -16.44 13.55 -12.44
N ALA A 109 -16.83 12.82 -13.48
CA ALA A 109 -17.94 13.18 -14.36
C ALA A 109 -19.28 13.19 -13.59
N ASP A 110 -19.46 12.28 -12.63
CA ASP A 110 -20.61 12.24 -11.73
C ASP A 110 -20.59 13.35 -10.65
N GLY A 111 -19.46 14.02 -10.45
CA GLY A 111 -19.27 15.06 -9.44
C GLY A 111 -19.15 14.52 -8.02
N GLU A 112 -18.81 13.25 -7.85
CA GLU A 112 -18.61 12.60 -6.54
C GLU A 112 -17.20 12.85 -5.99
N LEU A 113 -16.22 13.04 -6.87
CA LEU A 113 -14.83 13.34 -6.50
C LEU A 113 -14.42 14.77 -6.87
N ASN A 114 -13.47 15.29 -6.09
CA ASN A 114 -12.83 16.58 -6.36
C ASN A 114 -11.43 16.34 -6.93
N ALA A 115 -11.15 16.96 -8.07
CA ALA A 115 -9.82 17.03 -8.67
C ALA A 115 -9.14 18.37 -8.34
N TYR A 116 -7.82 18.34 -8.18
CA TYR A 116 -6.98 19.49 -7.88
C TYR A 116 -5.92 19.69 -8.97
N GLU A 117 -5.54 20.93 -9.21
CA GLU A 117 -4.66 21.26 -10.32
C GLU A 117 -3.26 20.65 -10.13
N TYR A 118 -2.68 20.16 -11.24
CA TYR A 118 -1.28 19.79 -11.25
C TYR A 118 -0.40 21.05 -11.33
N LEU A 119 0.31 21.33 -10.25
CA LEU A 119 1.33 22.37 -10.19
C LEU A 119 2.71 21.71 -10.23
N ASP A 120 3.62 22.19 -11.09
CA ASP A 120 5.00 21.69 -11.20
C ASP A 120 5.81 21.87 -9.89
N GLY A 121 5.25 22.66 -8.97
CA GLY A 121 5.76 22.88 -7.62
C GLY A 121 5.15 21.96 -6.57
N ARG A 122 4.53 22.57 -5.56
CA ARG A 122 3.92 21.87 -4.42
C ARG A 122 2.43 21.67 -4.71
N GLU A 123 1.94 20.48 -4.40
CA GLU A 123 0.52 20.15 -4.36
C GLU A 123 -0.21 20.99 -3.31
N VAL A 124 -1.35 21.56 -3.70
CA VAL A 124 -2.20 22.32 -2.79
C VAL A 124 -3.62 21.80 -2.94
N PHE A 125 -4.07 21.01 -1.96
CA PHE A 125 -5.41 20.44 -1.94
C PHE A 125 -6.42 21.38 -1.27
N THR A 126 -6.50 22.61 -1.76
CA THR A 126 -7.48 23.61 -1.29
C THR A 126 -8.51 23.89 -2.36
N ASP A 127 -9.69 24.37 -1.95
CA ASP A 127 -10.79 24.71 -2.87
C ASP A 127 -10.40 25.71 -3.96
N GLN A 128 -9.38 26.55 -3.73
CA GLN A 128 -8.85 27.51 -4.70
C GLN A 128 -8.21 26.83 -5.92
N TYR A 129 -7.57 25.68 -5.72
CA TYR A 129 -6.91 24.89 -6.77
C TYR A 129 -7.77 23.72 -7.24
N LYS A 130 -9.06 23.71 -6.88
CA LYS A 130 -10.01 22.71 -7.34
C LYS A 130 -10.27 22.95 -8.83
N VAL A 131 -10.04 21.92 -9.64
CA VAL A 131 -10.23 22.00 -11.08
C VAL A 131 -11.71 21.90 -11.40
N ASN A 132 -12.19 22.76 -12.30
CA ASN A 132 -13.51 22.61 -12.88
C ASN A 132 -13.50 21.43 -13.85
N VAL A 133 -14.38 20.44 -13.63
CA VAL A 133 -14.43 19.22 -14.45
C VAL A 133 -14.68 19.54 -15.92
N ARG A 134 -15.50 20.55 -16.24
CA ARG A 134 -15.76 20.97 -17.63
C ARG A 134 -14.48 21.43 -18.34
N ASP A 135 -13.71 22.27 -17.65
CA ASP A 135 -12.47 22.83 -18.20
C ASP A 135 -11.40 21.74 -18.33
N MET A 136 -11.37 20.79 -17.40
CA MET A 136 -10.50 19.61 -17.45
C MET A 136 -10.80 18.76 -18.67
N LEU A 137 -12.06 18.37 -18.88
CA LEU A 137 -12.46 17.56 -20.04
C LEU A 137 -12.12 18.27 -21.36
N GLY A 138 -12.36 19.58 -21.45
CA GLY A 138 -11.99 20.39 -22.60
C GLY A 138 -10.47 20.45 -22.85
N ARG A 139 -9.67 20.65 -21.79
CA ARG A 139 -8.20 20.72 -21.88
C ARG A 139 -7.57 19.42 -22.38
N PHE A 140 -8.14 18.28 -22.02
CA PHE A 140 -7.64 16.97 -22.43
C PHE A 140 -8.33 16.42 -23.68
N HIS A 141 -9.23 17.19 -24.32
CA HIS A 141 -10.00 16.77 -25.50
C HIS A 141 -10.84 15.51 -25.28
N ILE A 142 -11.36 15.32 -24.07
CA ILE A 142 -12.26 14.22 -23.74
C ILE A 142 -13.68 14.66 -24.14
N LEU A 143 -14.31 13.90 -25.04
CA LEU A 143 -15.68 14.19 -25.45
C LEU A 143 -16.63 13.87 -24.30
N TYR A 144 -17.63 14.73 -24.13
CA TYR A 144 -18.63 14.58 -23.08
C TYR A 144 -19.99 15.10 -23.53
N THR A 145 -21.03 14.54 -22.92
CA THR A 145 -22.40 15.02 -23.02
C THR A 145 -22.90 15.45 -21.64
N GLU A 146 -23.92 16.30 -21.58
CA GLU A 146 -24.51 16.68 -20.30
C GLU A 146 -25.38 15.53 -19.77
N ALA A 147 -25.09 15.06 -18.56
CA ALA A 147 -25.83 13.96 -17.97
C ALA A 147 -27.23 14.39 -17.48
N LYS A 148 -28.16 13.42 -17.43
CA LYS A 148 -29.50 13.64 -16.87
C LYS A 148 -29.39 14.07 -15.40
N GLY A 149 -29.93 15.25 -15.08
CA GLY A 149 -29.87 15.85 -13.74
C GLY A 149 -28.66 16.76 -13.49
N SER A 150 -27.88 17.06 -14.54
CA SER A 150 -26.89 18.14 -14.48
C SER A 150 -27.58 19.47 -14.16
N THR A 151 -27.09 20.17 -13.15
CA THR A 151 -27.57 21.50 -12.75
C THR A 151 -26.39 22.47 -12.80
N GLU A 152 -26.61 23.76 -13.05
CA GLU A 152 -25.55 24.78 -13.08
C GLU A 152 -24.66 24.78 -11.81
N LYS A 153 -25.24 24.45 -10.64
CA LYS A 153 -24.52 24.33 -9.36
C LYS A 153 -23.78 23.00 -9.15
N LYS A 154 -24.19 21.94 -9.85
CA LYS A 154 -23.62 20.59 -9.79
C LYS A 154 -23.63 20.01 -11.19
N PRO A 155 -22.66 20.41 -12.04
CA PRO A 155 -22.58 19.90 -13.39
C PRO A 155 -22.24 18.41 -13.34
N ARG A 156 -23.00 17.61 -14.08
CA ARG A 156 -22.73 16.18 -14.27
C ARG A 156 -22.55 15.91 -15.76
N PHE A 157 -21.57 15.10 -16.08
CA PHE A 157 -21.19 14.77 -17.45
C PHE A 157 -21.36 13.27 -17.67
N ALA A 158 -21.85 12.91 -18.85
CA ALA A 158 -21.89 11.53 -19.32
C ALA A 158 -20.83 11.40 -20.40
N ILE A 159 -19.89 10.48 -20.19
CA ILE A 159 -18.78 10.20 -21.09
C ILE A 159 -19.04 8.80 -21.65
N GLU A 160 -19.08 8.68 -22.97
CA GLU A 160 -19.22 7.37 -23.62
C GLU A 160 -17.94 6.56 -23.42
N GLU A 161 -18.08 5.23 -23.38
CA GLU A 161 -16.94 4.36 -23.06
C GLU A 161 -15.80 4.45 -24.10
N SER A 162 -16.16 4.75 -25.35
CA SER A 162 -15.25 4.99 -26.48
C SER A 162 -14.46 6.30 -26.37
N ASP A 163 -14.99 7.27 -25.63
CA ASP A 163 -14.43 8.62 -25.55
C ASP A 163 -13.45 8.76 -24.39
N VAL A 164 -13.31 7.71 -23.56
CA VAL A 164 -12.34 7.66 -22.47
C VAL A 164 -10.95 7.32 -23.03
N PRO A 165 -9.94 8.20 -22.92
CA PRO A 165 -8.59 7.95 -23.42
C PRO A 165 -7.80 7.04 -22.46
N ALA A 166 -8.34 5.85 -22.16
CA ALA A 166 -7.70 4.88 -21.26
C ALA A 166 -6.37 4.38 -21.81
N ASN A 167 -6.27 4.23 -23.13
CA ASN A 167 -5.08 3.84 -23.87
C ASN A 167 -3.95 4.89 -23.83
N GLU A 168 -4.29 6.18 -23.66
CA GLU A 168 -3.28 7.25 -23.55
C GLU A 168 -2.74 7.38 -22.12
N VAL A 169 -3.44 6.86 -21.10
CA VAL A 169 -3.01 6.95 -19.69
C VAL A 169 -2.12 5.76 -19.35
N LEU A 170 -0.81 5.94 -19.55
CA LEU A 170 0.19 4.88 -19.35
C LEU A 170 1.00 5.03 -18.04
N SER A 171 0.81 6.10 -17.27
CA SER A 171 1.50 6.23 -15.99
C SER A 171 0.70 7.00 -14.95
N TYR A 172 1.03 6.79 -13.68
CA TYR A 172 0.48 7.55 -12.55
C TYR A 172 1.60 8.18 -11.74
N TYR A 173 1.39 9.43 -11.30
CA TYR A 173 2.19 10.02 -10.23
C TYR A 173 1.50 9.79 -8.89
N LEU A 174 2.25 9.24 -7.94
CA LEU A 174 1.83 9.08 -6.56
C LEU A 174 2.55 10.08 -5.67
N LEU A 175 1.80 10.63 -4.72
CA LEU A 175 2.35 11.30 -3.55
C LEU A 175 2.38 10.29 -2.39
N GLU A 176 3.58 9.84 -2.05
CA GLU A 176 3.81 8.87 -0.98
C GLU A 176 4.31 9.55 0.28
N ARG A 177 3.63 9.28 1.39
CA ARG A 177 4.06 9.64 2.74
C ARG A 177 4.62 8.39 3.43
N TRP A 178 5.92 8.44 3.69
CA TRP A 178 6.65 7.46 4.48
C TRP A 178 6.75 8.00 5.90
N GLU A 179 6.12 7.33 6.87
CA GLU A 179 6.14 7.74 8.28
C GLU A 179 6.58 6.60 9.22
N VAL A 180 7.28 6.95 10.29
CA VAL A 180 7.45 6.07 11.45
C VAL A 180 6.47 6.54 12.53
N ASP A 181 5.50 5.68 12.82
CA ASP A 181 4.49 5.93 13.85
C ASP A 181 5.09 5.67 15.24
N LYS A 182 5.01 6.66 16.13
CA LYS A 182 5.49 6.55 17.52
C LYS A 182 4.78 5.47 18.32
N ARG A 183 3.51 5.20 18.02
CA ARG A 183 2.68 4.26 18.79
C ARG A 183 3.02 2.81 18.45
N SER A 184 3.16 2.53 17.16
CA SER A 184 3.47 1.17 16.68
C SER A 184 4.97 0.92 16.49
N ASN A 185 5.81 1.97 16.48
CA ASN A 185 7.24 1.91 16.14
C ASN A 185 7.52 1.16 14.84
N ARG A 186 6.60 1.24 13.88
CA ARG A 186 6.70 0.62 12.56
C ARG A 186 6.74 1.67 11.46
N MET A 187 7.43 1.32 10.38
CA MET A 187 7.37 2.09 9.16
C MET A 187 6.03 1.86 8.46
N ARG A 188 5.34 2.94 8.11
CA ARG A 188 4.12 2.90 7.30
C ARG A 188 4.32 3.72 6.04
N THR A 189 3.89 3.14 4.92
CA THR A 189 3.73 3.83 3.65
C THR A 189 2.26 4.16 3.47
N THR A 190 1.96 5.39 3.06
CA THR A 190 0.59 5.81 2.75
C THR A 190 0.63 6.66 1.50
N VAL A 191 -0.17 6.27 0.51
CA VAL A 191 -0.42 7.07 -0.68
C VAL A 191 -1.44 8.14 -0.31
N GLU A 192 -1.02 9.40 -0.37
CA GLU A 192 -1.82 10.56 -0.01
C GLU A 192 -2.65 11.05 -1.21
N ALA A 193 -2.03 11.04 -2.39
CA ALA A 193 -2.68 11.47 -3.62
C ALA A 193 -2.18 10.70 -4.85
N ILE A 194 -3.04 10.66 -5.87
CA ILE A 194 -2.76 10.05 -7.17
C ILE A 194 -3.05 11.07 -8.28
N CYS A 195 -2.23 11.03 -9.33
CA CYS A 195 -2.39 11.84 -10.52
C CYS A 195 -2.23 10.97 -11.78
N PRO A 196 -3.27 10.84 -12.62
CA PRO A 196 -3.14 10.21 -13.93
C PRO A 196 -2.25 11.05 -14.86
N VAL A 197 -1.42 10.39 -15.65
CA VAL A 197 -0.52 11.04 -16.60
C VAL A 197 -0.78 10.46 -17.99
N LEU A 198 -1.09 11.37 -18.89
CA LEU A 198 -1.47 11.07 -20.26
C LEU A 198 -0.23 11.16 -21.16
N HIS A 199 -0.01 10.16 -22.01
CA HIS A 199 1.13 10.03 -22.91
C HIS A 199 0.64 10.28 -24.33
N ARG A 200 1.07 11.37 -24.94
CA ARG A 200 0.82 11.64 -26.36
C ARG A 200 2.13 11.69 -27.12
N SER A 201 2.32 10.76 -28.03
CA SER A 201 3.38 10.86 -29.04
C SER A 201 3.02 11.97 -30.02
N GLY A 202 3.93 12.89 -30.28
CA GLY A 202 3.77 13.80 -31.41
C GLY A 202 3.80 13.03 -32.74
N ASP A 203 3.21 13.60 -33.79
CA ASP A 203 3.10 13.02 -35.15
C ASP A 203 4.44 12.59 -35.79
N PHE A 204 5.57 12.89 -35.15
CA PHE A 204 6.92 12.64 -35.66
C PHE A 204 7.66 11.47 -34.98
N GLY A 205 6.93 10.52 -34.37
CA GLY A 205 7.53 9.30 -33.82
C GLY A 205 8.55 9.54 -32.70
N GLY A 206 8.45 10.67 -32.01
CA GLY A 206 9.27 11.01 -30.85
C GLY A 206 8.78 10.34 -29.56
N GLU A 207 9.58 10.45 -28.49
CA GLU A 207 9.20 9.98 -27.15
C GLU A 207 7.87 10.62 -26.71
N ALA A 208 6.96 9.83 -26.15
CA ALA A 208 5.64 10.31 -25.76
C ALA A 208 5.77 11.42 -24.72
N ILE A 209 5.15 12.57 -25.01
CA ILE A 209 5.14 13.70 -24.09
C ILE A 209 4.16 13.39 -22.97
N LYS A 210 4.64 13.52 -21.72
CA LYS A 210 3.86 13.25 -20.50
C LYS A 210 3.09 14.50 -20.09
N TYR A 211 1.76 14.37 -20.04
CA TYR A 211 0.82 15.40 -19.62
C TYR A 211 0.14 14.96 -18.31
N PRO A 212 0.64 15.39 -17.14
CA PRO A 212 -0.04 15.15 -15.88
C PRO A 212 -1.39 15.87 -15.85
N MET A 213 -2.44 15.15 -15.47
CA MET A 213 -3.80 15.66 -15.59
C MET A 213 -4.21 16.53 -14.40
N PHE A 214 -4.42 15.88 -13.26
CA PHE A 214 -4.86 16.50 -12.02
C PHE A 214 -4.52 15.59 -10.83
N TRP A 215 -4.42 16.16 -9.64
CA TRP A 215 -4.27 15.41 -8.40
C TRP A 215 -5.62 15.07 -7.78
N MET A 216 -5.69 13.92 -7.12
CA MET A 216 -6.82 13.54 -6.29
C MET A 216 -6.35 12.98 -4.97
N LYS A 217 -7.04 13.33 -3.89
CA LYS A 217 -6.80 12.74 -2.58
C LYS A 217 -7.19 11.28 -2.58
N MET A 218 -6.29 10.44 -2.09
CA MET A 218 -6.51 9.00 -2.04
C MET A 218 -7.69 8.68 -1.12
N ASP A 219 -7.83 9.36 0.01
CA ASP A 219 -8.89 9.08 1.00
C ASP A 219 -10.32 9.23 0.45
N ALA A 220 -10.53 10.17 -0.49
CA ALA A 220 -11.81 10.32 -1.17
C ALA A 220 -12.08 9.18 -2.17
N LEU A 221 -11.01 8.59 -2.74
CA LEU A 221 -11.07 7.53 -3.73
C LEU A 221 -11.19 6.13 -3.11
N ARG A 222 -10.62 5.89 -1.91
CA ARG A 222 -10.63 4.58 -1.21
C ARG A 222 -12.00 3.91 -1.13
N PRO A 223 -13.12 4.59 -0.78
CA PRO A 223 -14.43 3.95 -0.68
C PRO A 223 -14.86 3.27 -1.98
N TYR A 224 -14.46 3.82 -3.12
CA TYR A 224 -14.75 3.27 -4.44
C TYR A 224 -13.79 2.13 -4.82
N LEU A 225 -12.50 2.27 -4.48
CA LEU A 225 -11.49 1.24 -4.77
C LEU A 225 -11.69 -0.05 -3.98
N THR A 226 -12.28 0.01 -2.79
CA THR A 226 -12.58 -1.18 -1.99
C THR A 226 -13.66 -2.08 -2.58
N GLN A 227 -14.48 -1.55 -3.49
CA GLN A 227 -15.58 -2.31 -4.09
C GLN A 227 -15.13 -3.16 -5.25
N GLN A 228 -14.01 -2.77 -5.87
CA GLN A 228 -13.52 -3.39 -7.08
C GLN A 228 -12.36 -4.33 -6.77
N SER A 229 -12.61 -5.61 -6.99
CA SER A 229 -11.64 -6.67 -6.78
C SER A 229 -10.74 -6.81 -7.99
N ILE A 230 -9.45 -6.98 -7.75
CA ILE A 230 -8.40 -7.10 -8.77
C ILE A 230 -7.59 -8.37 -8.59
N PHE A 231 -6.97 -8.79 -9.67
CA PHE A 231 -5.92 -9.80 -9.69
C PHE A 231 -4.57 -9.08 -9.73
N ILE A 232 -3.59 -9.55 -8.97
CA ILE A 232 -2.26 -8.91 -8.87
C ILE A 232 -1.20 -9.73 -9.61
N ASP A 233 -1.34 -11.05 -9.60
CA ASP A 233 -0.37 -11.98 -10.16
C ASP A 233 -1.06 -12.96 -11.11
N ASP A 234 -0.40 -13.31 -12.22
CA ASP A 234 -0.87 -14.30 -13.19
C ASP A 234 -0.88 -15.73 -12.63
N ASP A 235 -0.06 -15.98 -11.61
CA ASP A 235 0.04 -17.28 -10.93
C ASP A 235 -1.19 -17.57 -10.06
N ASN A 236 -1.84 -16.54 -9.53
CA ASN A 236 -2.97 -16.66 -8.63
C ASN A 236 -4.11 -15.73 -9.04
N ASN A 237 -4.90 -16.22 -10.00
CA ASN A 237 -6.10 -15.56 -10.54
C ASN A 237 -7.31 -15.57 -9.59
N LEU A 238 -7.09 -15.60 -8.28
CA LEU A 238 -8.16 -15.38 -7.31
C LEU A 238 -8.19 -13.91 -6.90
N ALA A 239 -9.34 -13.27 -7.07
CA ALA A 239 -9.57 -11.86 -6.75
C ALA A 239 -9.61 -11.66 -5.22
N LYS A 240 -8.45 -11.79 -4.57
CA LYS A 240 -8.28 -11.67 -3.12
C LYS A 240 -8.08 -10.23 -2.66
N TYR A 241 -7.63 -9.38 -3.58
CA TYR A 241 -7.24 -8.01 -3.28
C TYR A 241 -8.17 -7.06 -4.00
N ASN A 242 -8.35 -5.88 -3.41
CA ASN A 242 -9.02 -4.77 -4.07
C ASN A 242 -8.00 -3.69 -4.43
N TYR A 243 -8.42 -2.69 -5.21
CA TYR A 243 -7.53 -1.57 -5.56
C TYR A 243 -7.00 -0.82 -4.33
N ASP A 244 -7.78 -0.70 -3.25
CA ASP A 244 -7.29 -0.06 -2.01
C ASP A 244 -6.20 -0.90 -1.34
N ASP A 245 -6.35 -2.23 -1.27
CA ASP A 245 -5.32 -3.12 -0.70
C ASP A 245 -4.01 -3.02 -1.47
N PHE A 246 -4.08 -2.90 -2.80
CA PHE A 246 -2.91 -2.74 -3.67
C PHE A 246 -2.06 -1.53 -3.30
N PHE A 247 -2.69 -0.38 -3.01
CA PHE A 247 -1.98 0.82 -2.56
C PHE A 247 -1.59 0.77 -1.08
N GLN A 248 -2.43 0.19 -0.21
CA GLN A 248 -2.12 0.06 1.22
C GLN A 248 -0.92 -0.85 1.49
N LEU A 249 -0.82 -1.94 0.75
CA LEU A 249 0.29 -2.90 0.83
C LEU A 249 1.50 -2.49 -0.02
N ALA A 250 1.42 -1.37 -0.74
CA ALA A 250 2.44 -0.88 -1.65
C ALA A 250 2.94 -1.94 -2.63
N LEU A 251 2.01 -2.66 -3.28
CA LEU A 251 2.30 -3.75 -4.22
C LEU A 251 2.74 -3.25 -5.60
N TYR A 252 2.62 -1.94 -5.85
CA TYR A 252 3.06 -1.29 -7.07
C TYR A 252 4.58 -1.12 -7.15
N GLU A 253 5.06 -0.91 -8.37
CA GLU A 253 6.47 -0.60 -8.64
C GLU A 253 6.60 0.73 -9.39
N GLY A 254 7.55 1.56 -8.98
CA GLY A 254 7.74 2.85 -9.63
C GLY A 254 9.02 3.54 -9.20
N ASP A 255 9.48 4.48 -10.03
CA ASP A 255 10.72 5.21 -9.81
C ASP A 255 10.44 6.56 -9.15
N ILE A 256 11.33 7.00 -8.27
CA ILE A 256 11.18 8.27 -7.54
C ILE A 256 11.60 9.42 -8.46
N TYR A 257 10.65 10.21 -8.95
CA TYR A 257 10.95 11.32 -9.87
C TYR A 257 11.17 12.64 -9.13
N LYS A 258 10.62 12.79 -7.93
CA LYS A 258 10.75 13.98 -7.09
C LYS A 258 10.72 13.59 -5.62
N THR A 259 11.42 14.35 -4.80
CA THR A 259 11.28 14.26 -3.33
C THR A 259 10.88 15.63 -2.81
N ARG A 260 10.17 15.67 -1.69
CA ARG A 260 9.89 16.94 -1.02
C ARG A 260 11.21 17.51 -0.48
N ASN A 261 11.80 18.42 -1.23
CA ASN A 261 13.08 19.05 -0.97
C ASN A 261 12.90 20.56 -0.80
N LEU A 262 13.86 21.20 -0.13
CA LEU A 262 13.80 22.65 0.14
C LEU A 262 13.82 23.48 -1.15
N ARG A 263 14.49 22.97 -2.18
CA ARG A 263 14.65 23.67 -3.47
C ARG A 263 13.49 23.43 -4.44
N ASN A 264 12.54 22.58 -4.07
CA ASN A 264 11.40 22.15 -4.90
C ASN A 264 11.79 21.71 -6.33
N LYS A 265 12.95 21.03 -6.45
CA LYS A 265 13.48 20.55 -7.74
C LYS A 265 13.15 19.08 -7.93
N SER A 266 12.89 18.67 -9.17
CA SER A 266 12.79 17.25 -9.52
C SER A 266 14.15 16.56 -9.40
N MET A 267 14.16 15.22 -9.33
CA MET A 267 15.40 14.44 -9.31
C MET A 267 16.23 14.69 -10.57
N MET A 268 15.58 14.81 -11.73
CA MET A 268 16.24 15.12 -13.01
C MET A 268 16.95 16.48 -13.00
N GLN A 269 16.39 17.48 -12.33
CA GLN A 269 17.02 18.80 -12.19
C GLN A 269 18.17 18.82 -11.17
N LEU A 270 18.20 17.87 -10.23
CA LEU A 270 19.27 17.74 -9.24
C LEU A 270 20.42 16.86 -9.74
N TYR A 271 20.08 15.84 -10.52
CA TYR A 271 20.97 14.82 -11.07
C TYR A 271 20.73 14.71 -12.58
N PRO A 272 21.37 15.57 -13.39
CA PRO A 272 21.16 15.56 -14.84
C PRO A 272 21.68 14.29 -15.53
N ASP A 273 22.74 13.68 -14.98
CA ASP A 273 23.34 12.48 -15.57
C ASP A 273 22.50 11.24 -15.24
N PRO A 274 22.11 10.40 -16.22
CA PRO A 274 21.21 9.25 -16.00
C PRO A 274 21.70 8.27 -14.93
N ASP A 275 23.00 7.95 -14.91
CA ASP A 275 23.58 7.02 -13.93
C ASP A 275 23.52 7.61 -12.51
N SER A 276 23.81 8.91 -12.39
CA SER A 276 23.73 9.63 -11.11
C SER A 276 22.29 9.71 -10.60
N LEU A 277 21.33 9.89 -11.51
CA LEU A 277 19.91 9.92 -11.22
C LEU A 277 19.45 8.57 -10.70
N LYS A 278 19.78 7.48 -11.40
CA LYS A 278 19.37 6.13 -10.99
C LYS A 278 20.00 5.76 -9.65
N HIS A 279 21.29 6.05 -9.47
CA HIS A 279 21.96 5.83 -8.20
C HIS A 279 21.31 6.62 -7.05
N ALA A 280 20.93 7.87 -7.27
CA ALA A 280 20.25 8.68 -6.28
C ALA A 280 18.84 8.13 -5.96
N GLN A 281 18.09 7.70 -6.97
CA GLN A 281 16.78 7.03 -6.80
C GLN A 281 16.91 5.77 -5.94
N ASP A 282 17.83 4.88 -6.31
CA ASP A 282 18.04 3.60 -5.62
C ASP A 282 18.57 3.82 -4.20
N SER A 283 19.45 4.79 -4.00
CA SER A 283 19.95 5.19 -2.67
C SER A 283 18.82 5.69 -1.77
N ILE A 284 17.92 6.53 -2.30
CA ILE A 284 16.75 7.01 -1.56
C ILE A 284 15.81 5.85 -1.25
N GLN A 285 15.49 5.00 -2.23
CA GLN A 285 14.62 3.84 -2.03
C GLN A 285 15.19 2.89 -0.98
N ASN A 286 16.48 2.58 -1.05
CA ASN A 286 17.17 1.75 -0.06
C ASN A 286 17.18 2.38 1.33
N TYR A 287 17.33 3.71 1.41
CA TYR A 287 17.23 4.43 2.67
C TYR A 287 15.83 4.28 3.29
N LEU A 288 14.76 4.39 2.49
CA LEU A 288 13.38 4.26 2.96
C LEU A 288 13.08 2.84 3.48
N VAL A 289 13.39 1.83 2.68
CA VAL A 289 13.12 0.42 3.00
C VAL A 289 13.92 -0.05 4.22
N ASN A 290 15.17 0.43 4.37
CA ASN A 290 16.02 0.05 5.48
C ASN A 290 15.99 1.03 6.65
N TYR A 291 15.12 2.05 6.63
CA TYR A 291 15.05 3.06 7.69
C TYR A 291 14.70 2.40 9.04
N GLU A 292 13.68 1.53 9.04
CA GLU A 292 13.24 0.83 10.24
C GLU A 292 14.34 -0.04 10.86
N LYS A 293 15.15 -0.72 10.04
CA LYS A 293 16.25 -1.58 10.52
C LYS A 293 17.27 -0.82 11.36
N LYS A 294 17.44 0.49 11.11
CA LYS A 294 18.37 1.34 11.87
C LYS A 294 17.84 1.71 13.25
N MET A 295 16.54 1.57 13.48
CA MET A 295 15.90 1.89 14.78
C MET A 295 16.08 0.75 15.80
N TRP A 296 16.31 -0.48 15.32
CA TRP A 296 16.45 -1.66 16.16
C TRP A 296 17.91 -1.94 16.51
N VAL A 297 18.14 -2.49 17.71
CA VAL A 297 19.47 -2.96 18.11
C VAL A 297 19.77 -4.26 17.36
N PRO A 298 20.92 -4.37 16.65
CA PRO A 298 21.29 -5.59 15.96
C PRO A 298 21.35 -6.78 16.92
N THR A 299 20.95 -7.95 16.44
CA THR A 299 21.01 -9.17 17.24
C THR A 299 22.47 -9.56 17.50
N ARG A 300 22.73 -10.37 18.53
CA ARG A 300 24.10 -10.80 18.87
C ARG A 300 24.79 -11.50 17.69
N GLU A 301 24.05 -12.27 16.91
CA GLU A 301 24.55 -12.97 15.73
C GLU A 301 24.94 -11.99 14.61
N GLU A 302 24.11 -10.97 14.37
CA GLU A 302 24.42 -9.89 13.43
C GLU A 302 25.66 -9.10 13.84
N ILE A 303 25.84 -8.84 15.15
CA ILE A 303 27.03 -8.14 15.66
C ILE A 303 28.30 -8.97 15.43
N ILE A 304 28.23 -10.29 15.62
CA ILE A 304 29.36 -11.19 15.35
C ILE A 304 29.65 -11.22 13.85
N ALA A 305 28.62 -11.39 13.01
CA ALA A 305 28.76 -11.37 11.56
C ALA A 305 29.36 -10.06 11.04
N GLN A 306 28.89 -8.90 11.52
CA GLN A 306 29.45 -7.59 11.16
C GLN A 306 30.91 -7.44 11.60
N ARG A 307 31.29 -8.02 12.75
CA ARG A 307 32.68 -8.03 13.20
C ARG A 307 33.54 -8.88 12.28
N GLU A 308 33.10 -10.10 11.97
CA GLU A 308 33.79 -11.02 11.07
C GLU A 308 33.93 -10.43 9.66
N GLU A 309 32.89 -9.78 9.12
CA GLU A 309 32.96 -9.08 7.85
C GLU A 309 33.95 -7.91 7.87
N ARG A 310 33.96 -7.12 8.95
CA ARG A 310 34.92 -6.03 9.12
C ARG A 310 36.35 -6.57 9.22
N GLU A 311 36.56 -7.66 9.93
CA GLU A 311 37.85 -8.34 10.04
C GLU A 311 38.30 -8.92 8.69
N ARG A 312 37.39 -9.50 7.91
CA ARG A 312 37.65 -9.98 6.54
C ARG A 312 38.02 -8.86 5.56
N LEU A 313 37.32 -7.72 5.64
CA LEU A 313 37.63 -6.54 4.83
C LEU A 313 38.98 -5.93 5.24
N ALA A 314 39.26 -5.89 6.55
CA ALA A 314 40.54 -5.43 7.09
C ALA A 314 41.71 -6.37 6.73
N SER A 315 41.45 -7.68 6.59
CA SER A 315 42.43 -8.65 6.12
C SER A 315 42.65 -8.62 4.61
N GLY A 316 41.96 -7.74 3.87
CA GLY A 316 42.14 -7.55 2.42
C GLY A 316 41.68 -8.74 1.56
N ASP A 317 40.90 -9.67 2.12
CA ASP A 317 40.43 -10.87 1.40
C ASP A 317 39.16 -10.52 0.60
N THR A 318 39.34 -9.81 -0.51
CA THR A 318 38.26 -9.47 -1.45
C THR A 318 37.93 -10.68 -2.34
N ILE A 319 36.69 -10.78 -2.83
CA ILE A 319 36.22 -11.93 -3.62
C ILE A 319 37.09 -12.20 -4.86
N ALA A 320 37.81 -11.20 -5.37
CA ALA A 320 38.75 -11.32 -6.48
C ALA A 320 39.98 -12.23 -6.19
N THR A 321 40.49 -12.29 -4.96
CA THR A 321 41.66 -13.15 -4.64
C THR A 321 41.37 -14.64 -4.66
N ARG A 322 40.09 -15.02 -4.76
CA ARG A 322 39.65 -16.43 -4.79
C ARG A 322 39.46 -16.97 -6.21
N GLU A 323 39.24 -16.13 -7.22
CA GLU A 323 39.15 -16.60 -8.61
C GLU A 323 40.52 -17.05 -9.13
N ASP A 324 41.59 -16.34 -8.76
CA ASP A 324 42.97 -16.70 -9.16
C ASP A 324 43.49 -18.00 -8.50
N ASN A 325 42.92 -18.41 -7.36
CA ASN A 325 43.33 -19.62 -6.65
C ASN A 325 42.54 -20.88 -7.05
N ALA A 326 41.47 -20.75 -7.85
CA ALA A 326 40.63 -21.87 -8.25
C ALA A 326 41.16 -22.62 -9.48
N GLU A 327 42.12 -22.07 -10.23
CA GLU A 327 42.52 -22.62 -11.54
C GLU A 327 43.69 -23.63 -11.53
N VAL A 328 44.36 -23.84 -10.40
CA VAL A 328 45.50 -24.78 -10.34
C VAL A 328 45.32 -25.83 -9.25
N LYS A 329 44.66 -26.93 -9.63
CA LYS A 329 45.04 -28.32 -9.29
C LYS A 329 44.07 -29.32 -9.93
N LYS A 330 44.24 -29.55 -11.23
CA LYS A 330 43.87 -30.83 -11.86
C LYS A 330 45.04 -31.79 -11.70
N SER A 331 44.85 -32.87 -10.95
CA SER A 331 45.63 -34.09 -11.14
C SER A 331 44.75 -35.31 -10.92
N ALA A 332 44.75 -36.18 -11.93
CA ALA A 332 43.87 -37.30 -12.14
C ALA A 332 44.13 -38.51 -11.24
N ALA A 333 43.09 -39.28 -10.93
CA ALA A 333 43.18 -40.73 -10.75
C ALA A 333 41.84 -41.41 -11.06
N ARG A 334 41.93 -42.57 -11.72
CA ARG A 334 40.90 -43.30 -12.46
C ARG A 334 40.00 -44.21 -11.61
N SER A 335 38.74 -44.31 -12.06
CA SER A 335 37.86 -45.51 -12.17
C SER A 335 37.73 -46.53 -11.00
N SER A 336 36.51 -46.69 -10.47
CA SER A 336 35.53 -47.72 -10.89
C SER A 336 34.63 -48.23 -9.75
N ARG A 337 33.37 -48.48 -10.15
CA ARG A 337 32.40 -49.47 -9.63
C ARG A 337 31.46 -49.07 -8.48
N ALA A 338 30.18 -49.15 -8.85
CA ALA A 338 28.98 -48.97 -8.05
C ALA A 338 28.81 -49.99 -6.91
N ARG A 339 28.17 -49.57 -5.81
CA ARG A 339 26.89 -50.10 -5.30
C ARG A 339 26.45 -49.48 -3.96
N LYS A 340 25.15 -49.16 -3.92
CA LYS A 340 24.18 -49.33 -2.82
C LYS A 340 24.00 -48.21 -1.79
N ALA A 341 22.73 -47.78 -1.72
CA ALA A 341 22.13 -46.86 -0.79
C ALA A 341 22.18 -47.34 0.67
N THR A 342 22.42 -46.41 1.61
CA THR A 342 21.79 -46.43 2.94
C THR A 342 21.94 -45.09 3.68
N LYS A 343 20.79 -44.55 4.08
CA LYS A 343 20.47 -43.81 5.32
C LYS A 343 21.28 -42.56 5.68
N THR A 344 20.58 -41.43 5.56
CA THR A 344 20.75 -40.17 6.28
C THR A 344 20.99 -40.37 7.79
N LYS A 345 22.09 -39.78 8.30
CA LYS A 345 22.29 -39.52 9.73
C LYS A 345 22.41 -38.01 9.92
N ALA A 346 21.58 -37.48 10.83
CA ALA A 346 21.56 -36.08 11.26
C ALA A 346 22.94 -35.63 11.83
N PRO A 347 23.32 -34.35 11.66
CA PRO A 347 24.57 -33.85 12.21
C PRO A 347 24.54 -33.77 13.74
N LYS A 348 25.61 -34.26 14.38
CA LYS A 348 25.84 -34.22 15.82
C LYS A 348 26.05 -32.78 16.29
N LYS A 349 25.37 -32.40 17.38
CA LYS A 349 25.61 -31.20 18.17
C LYS A 349 27.10 -31.08 18.55
N VAL A 350 27.72 -29.96 18.21
CA VAL A 350 29.06 -29.58 18.70
C VAL A 350 28.95 -29.29 20.19
N LYS A 351 29.81 -29.93 20.99
CA LYS A 351 29.94 -29.69 22.43
C LYS A 351 30.66 -28.36 22.66
N GLU A 352 30.05 -27.49 23.45
CA GLU A 352 30.63 -26.25 23.95
C GLU A 352 31.89 -26.51 24.79
N ALA A 353 32.95 -25.74 24.52
CA ALA A 353 34.08 -25.60 25.43
C ALA A 353 33.83 -24.38 26.34
N LYS A 354 33.76 -24.61 27.66
CA LYS A 354 33.68 -23.54 28.67
C LYS A 354 34.96 -22.68 28.63
N PRO A 355 34.87 -21.34 28.70
CA PRO A 355 36.06 -20.50 28.85
C PRO A 355 36.66 -20.68 30.26
N LYS A 356 37.99 -20.82 30.31
CA LYS A 356 38.78 -20.89 31.54
C LYS A 356 38.74 -19.55 32.26
N SER A 357 38.43 -19.60 33.56
CA SER A 357 38.51 -18.51 34.52
C SER A 357 39.97 -18.12 34.80
N SER A 358 40.31 -16.85 34.62
CA SER A 358 41.55 -16.25 35.12
C SER A 358 41.36 -15.82 36.58
N PRO A 359 42.32 -16.03 37.49
CA PRO A 359 42.14 -15.74 38.90
C PRO A 359 42.27 -14.24 39.19
N SER A 360 41.35 -13.73 40.00
CA SER A 360 41.36 -12.40 40.59
C SER A 360 42.52 -12.24 41.57
N SER A 361 43.40 -11.27 41.35
CA SER A 361 44.28 -10.76 42.40
C SER A 361 43.63 -9.56 43.09
N SER A 362 43.52 -9.70 44.41
CA SER A 362 42.99 -8.76 45.37
C SER A 362 43.81 -7.47 45.46
N ALA A 363 43.14 -6.32 45.45
CA ALA A 363 43.66 -5.11 46.10
C ALA A 363 42.51 -4.26 46.66
N THR A 364 42.37 -4.38 47.97
CA THR A 364 41.52 -3.63 48.89
C THR A 364 41.91 -2.15 48.88
N ARG A 365 40.97 -1.22 48.63
CA ARG A 365 41.07 0.13 49.22
C ARG A 365 39.70 0.75 49.46
N SER A 366 39.20 0.53 50.66
CA SER A 366 38.10 1.29 51.25
C SER A 366 38.59 2.71 51.58
N VAL A 367 37.89 3.73 51.08
CA VAL A 367 37.86 5.05 51.74
C VAL A 367 36.40 5.47 51.83
N ARG A 368 35.77 5.05 52.93
CA ARG A 368 34.61 5.73 53.52
C ARG A 368 35.14 6.54 54.70
N ARG A 369 34.75 7.82 54.74
CA ARG A 369 34.56 8.75 55.88
C ARG A 369 35.11 10.13 55.50
N ARG A 370 34.46 11.25 55.81
CA ARG A 370 33.40 11.48 56.82
C ARG A 370 32.81 12.88 56.62
N LYS A 371 31.53 12.96 57.02
CA LYS A 371 30.79 14.09 57.61
C LYS A 371 30.43 15.26 56.71
#